data_AF-A0A2V7VUU8-F1
#
_entry.id   AF-A0A2V7VUU8-F1
#
_cell.length_a   1.000
_cell.length_b   1.000
_cell.length_c   1.000
_cell.angle_alpha   90.00
_cell.angle_beta   90.00
_cell.angle_gamma   90.00
#
_symmetry.space_group_name_H-M   'P 1'
#
loop_
_entity.id
_entity.type
_entity.pdbx_description
1 polymer ?
#
loop_
_entity_poly.entity_id
_entity_poly.type
_entity_poly.pdbx_seq_one_letter_code
_entity_poly.pdbx_strand_id
1 'polypeptide(L)'
;MKLLFDHNISPGLIRLLHDLFPDSNHVYQLNLHEVDDPVIWRYAREREFIVVSKDVDFSELSMVEGFPPKLVWLKLGNCRTSDIESSIRAN
;
A
#
# COMPACT_ATOMS: atom_id res chain seq x y z
N MET A 1 9.29 -1.36 -9.24
CA MET A 1 8.14 -1.90 -8.48
C MET A 1 7.31 -0.71 -8.02
N LYS A 2 5.97 -0.78 -8.08
CA LYS A 2 5.10 0.35 -7.70
C LYS A 2 4.30 -0.02 -6.46
N LEU A 3 4.37 0.80 -5.41
CA LEU A 3 3.61 0.57 -4.19
C LEU A 3 2.37 1.45 -4.16
N LEU A 4 1.22 0.90 -3.81
CA LEU A 4 0.01 1.64 -3.50
C LEU A 4 -0.22 1.57 -2.00
N PHE A 5 -0.05 2.70 -1.32
CA PHE A 5 -0.25 2.80 0.11
C PHE A 5 -1.71 3.11 0.43
N ASP A 6 -2.24 2.29 1.33
CA ASP A 6 -3.57 2.41 1.92
C ASP A 6 -3.75 3.67 2.79
N HIS A 7 -4.99 4.07 3.04
CA HIS A 7 -5.41 5.23 3.81
C HIS A 7 -4.82 5.26 5.23
N ASN A 8 -4.65 4.10 5.86
CA ASN A 8 -4.09 3.99 7.21
C ASN A 8 -2.56 4.12 7.26
N ILE A 9 -1.91 4.37 6.13
CA ILE A 9 -0.49 4.68 6.03
C ILE A 9 -0.30 6.18 5.80
N SER A 10 0.80 6.74 6.29
CA SER A 10 1.08 8.16 6.05
C SER A 10 1.45 8.42 4.58
N PRO A 11 0.82 9.39 3.90
CA PRO A 11 1.23 9.82 2.55
C PRO A 11 2.69 10.31 2.47
N GLY A 12 3.25 10.75 3.61
CA GLY A 12 4.65 11.16 3.71
C GLY A 12 5.63 10.04 3.39
N LEU A 13 5.23 8.78 3.57
CA LEU A 13 6.07 7.61 3.28
C LEU A 13 6.49 7.53 1.81
N ILE A 14 5.64 8.00 0.89
CA ILE A 14 5.94 8.02 -0.55
C ILE A 14 7.14 8.90 -0.85
N ARG A 15 7.23 10.05 -0.18
CA ARG A 15 8.37 10.95 -0.34
C ARG A 15 9.65 10.33 0.20
N LEU A 16 9.56 9.62 1.31
CA LEU A 16 10.70 8.95 1.95
C LEU A 16 11.22 7.78 1.14
N LEU A 17 10.35 7.08 0.42
CA LEU A 17 10.69 5.91 -0.40
C LEU A 17 10.83 6.21 -1.90
N HIS A 18 10.76 7.49 -2.30
CA HIS A 18 10.76 7.89 -3.71
C HIS A 18 12.05 7.49 -4.44
N ASP A 19 13.18 7.45 -3.74
CA ASP A 19 14.47 6.97 -4.27
C ASP A 19 14.48 5.48 -4.62
N LEU A 20 13.68 4.66 -3.93
CA LEU A 20 13.56 3.22 -4.17
C LEU A 20 12.37 2.85 -5.06
N PHE A 21 11.25 3.52 -4.88
CA PHE A 21 9.98 3.24 -5.54
C PHE A 21 9.32 4.52 -6.08
N PRO A 22 9.90 5.16 -7.10
CA PRO A 22 9.49 6.49 -7.58
C PRO A 22 8.05 6.54 -8.12
N ASP A 23 7.55 5.42 -8.64
CA ASP A 23 6.19 5.30 -9.19
C ASP A 23 5.12 4.92 -8.14
N SER A 24 5.47 4.95 -6.85
CA SER A 24 4.53 4.63 -5.77
C SER A 24 3.54 5.76 -5.54
N ASN A 25 2.36 5.41 -5.06
CA ASN A 25 1.29 6.37 -4.84
C ASN A 25 0.47 6.06 -3.58
N HIS A 26 -0.35 7.01 -3.17
CA HIS A 26 -1.27 6.87 -2.04
C HIS A 26 -2.70 6.80 -2.57
N VAL A 27 -3.56 6.01 -1.92
CA VAL A 27 -5.01 6.02 -2.24
C VAL A 27 -5.58 7.44 -2.17
N TYR A 28 -5.15 8.24 -1.19
CA TYR A 28 -5.52 9.66 -1.08
C TYR A 28 -5.12 10.50 -2.29
N GLN A 29 -3.86 10.40 -2.75
CA GLN A 29 -3.34 11.17 -3.89
C GLN A 29 -4.00 10.79 -5.22
N LEU A 30 -4.53 9.57 -5.30
CA LEU A 30 -5.26 9.06 -6.46
C LEU A 30 -6.77 9.32 -6.39
N ASN A 31 -7.26 10.03 -5.38
CA ASN A 31 -8.69 10.20 -5.09
C ASN A 31 -9.44 8.87 -4.92
N LEU A 32 -8.74 7.83 -4.43
CA LEU A 32 -9.27 6.51 -4.10
C LEU A 32 -9.54 6.34 -2.60
N HIS A 33 -9.49 7.42 -1.81
CA HIS A 33 -9.72 7.34 -0.36
C HIS A 33 -11.21 7.26 0.02
N GLU A 34 -12.11 7.53 -0.91
CA GLU A 34 -13.57 7.48 -0.71
C GLU A 34 -14.21 6.24 -1.36
N VAL A 35 -13.41 5.36 -1.97
CA VAL A 35 -13.91 4.14 -2.62
C VAL A 35 -13.56 2.91 -1.80
N ASP A 36 -14.36 1.86 -1.93
CA ASP A 36 -14.18 0.63 -1.17
C ASP A 36 -12.92 -0.15 -1.60
N ASP A 37 -12.38 -0.96 -0.68
CA ASP A 37 -11.17 -1.75 -0.89
C ASP A 37 -11.17 -2.61 -2.17
N PRO A 38 -12.27 -3.27 -2.60
CA PRO A 38 -12.31 -3.99 -3.88
C PRO A 38 -12.02 -3.10 -5.09
N VAL A 39 -12.42 -1.83 -5.05
CA VAL A 39 -12.14 -0.86 -6.11
C VAL A 39 -10.66 -0.49 -6.10
N ILE A 40 -10.09 -0.26 -4.92
CA ILE A 40 -8.65 -0.01 -4.74
C ILE A 40 -7.83 -1.20 -5.23
N TRP A 41 -8.26 -2.42 -4.91
CA TRP A 41 -7.62 -3.67 -5.35
C TRP A 41 -7.64 -3.85 -6.86
N ARG A 42 -8.79 -3.61 -7.50
CA ARG A 42 -8.89 -3.63 -8.97
C ARG A 42 -8.01 -2.56 -9.61
N TYR A 43 -8.00 -1.35 -9.05
CA TYR A 43 -7.12 -0.29 -9.54
C TYR A 43 -5.64 -0.69 -9.45
N ALA A 44 -5.25 -1.27 -8.32
CA ALA A 44 -3.90 -1.78 -8.12
C ALA A 44 -3.57 -2.89 -9.12
N ARG A 45 -4.51 -3.80 -9.39
CA ARG A 45 -4.39 -4.87 -10.39
C ARG A 45 -4.13 -4.31 -11.79
N GLU A 46 -4.97 -3.40 -12.25
CA GLU A 46 -4.94 -2.85 -13.60
C GLU A 46 -3.68 -2.02 -13.88
N ARG A 47 -3.09 -1.43 -12.83
CA ARG A 47 -1.90 -0.58 -12.95
C ARG A 47 -0.63 -1.21 -12.38
N GLU A 48 -0.68 -2.51 -12.09
CA GLU A 48 0.45 -3.32 -11.63
C GLU A 48 1.09 -2.77 -10.35
N PHE A 49 0.27 -2.23 -9.44
CA PHE A 49 0.70 -1.86 -8.10
C PHE A 49 0.77 -3.08 -7.19
N ILE A 50 1.62 -2.97 -6.18
CA ILE A 50 1.61 -3.80 -4.99
C ILE A 50 0.91 -3.00 -3.90
N VAL A 51 -0.16 -3.57 -3.33
CA VAL A 51 -0.87 -2.92 -2.23
C VAL A 51 -0.05 -3.06 -0.96
N VAL A 52 0.14 -1.97 -0.25
CA VAL A 52 0.76 -1.93 1.08
C VAL A 52 -0.30 -1.45 2.05
N SER A 53 -0.70 -2.31 2.98
CA SER A 53 -1.73 -2.01 3.98
C SER A 53 -1.35 -2.55 5.35
N LYS A 54 -1.91 -1.96 6.40
CA LYS A 54 -1.89 -2.47 7.77
C LYS A 54 -3.18 -3.21 8.13
N ASP A 55 -4.24 -3.01 7.36
CA ASP A 55 -5.57 -3.45 7.68
C ASP A 55 -5.79 -4.91 7.27
N VAL A 56 -6.65 -5.59 8.03
CA VAL A 56 -7.01 -6.99 7.78
C VAL A 56 -7.86 -7.14 6.53
N ASP A 57 -8.65 -6.12 6.19
CA ASP A 57 -9.60 -6.13 5.09
C ASP A 57 -8.90 -6.39 3.75
N PHE A 58 -7.73 -5.79 3.51
CA PHE A 58 -6.91 -6.09 2.33
C PHE A 58 -6.34 -7.51 2.33
N SER A 59 -6.04 -8.08 3.49
CA SER A 59 -5.58 -9.47 3.60
C SER A 59 -6.70 -10.45 3.26
N GLU A 60 -7.90 -10.22 3.79
CA GLU A 60 -9.08 -11.02 3.46
C GLU A 60 -9.43 -10.88 1.98
N LEU A 61 -9.40 -9.66 1.46
CA LEU A 61 -9.62 -9.38 0.04
C LEU A 61 -8.60 -10.09 -0.84
N SER A 62 -7.33 -10.11 -0.46
CA SER A 62 -6.30 -10.86 -1.18
C SER A 62 -6.54 -12.37 -1.18
N MET A 63 -7.17 -12.92 -0.14
CA MET A 63 -7.55 -14.35 -0.09
C MET A 63 -8.74 -14.65 -1.01
N VAL A 64 -9.66 -13.70 -1.17
CA VAL A 64 -10.87 -13.84 -2.00
C VAL A 64 -10.56 -13.60 -3.48
N GLU A 65 -9.91 -12.47 -3.81
CA GLU A 65 -9.63 -12.06 -5.19
C GLU A 65 -8.36 -12.72 -5.77
N GLY A 66 -7.47 -13.20 -4.90
CA GLY A 66 -6.19 -13.80 -5.29
C GLY A 66 -5.22 -12.79 -5.91
N PHE A 67 -4.11 -13.34 -6.43
CA PHE A 67 -3.12 -12.55 -7.17
C PHE A 67 -3.49 -12.46 -8.66
N PRO A 68 -3.27 -11.32 -9.34
CA PRO A 68 -2.74 -10.01 -8.86
C PRO A 68 -3.80 -9.04 -8.29
N PRO A 69 -3.40 -7.99 -7.52
CA PRO A 69 -2.04 -7.55 -7.14
C PRO A 69 -1.37 -8.36 -6.01
N LYS A 70 -0.09 -8.08 -5.73
CA LYS A 70 0.56 -8.55 -4.49
C LYS A 70 0.15 -7.66 -3.32
N LEU A 71 0.04 -8.25 -2.13
CA LEU A 71 -0.17 -7.54 -0.88
C LEU A 71 1.09 -7.61 0.00
N VAL A 72 1.56 -6.46 0.46
CA VAL A 72 2.53 -6.32 1.55
C VAL A 72 1.75 -5.92 2.79
N TRP A 73 1.50 -6.90 3.66
CA TRP A 73 0.79 -6.67 4.91
C TRP A 73 1.77 -6.27 6.03
N LEU A 74 1.72 -4.99 6.42
CA LEU A 74 2.59 -4.44 7.46
C LEU A 74 2.06 -4.80 8.85
N LYS A 75 2.60 -5.85 9.45
CA LYS A 75 2.33 -6.25 10.85
C LYS A 75 3.12 -5.41 11.86
N LEU A 76 3.10 -4.09 11.68
CA LEU A 76 3.70 -3.12 12.58
C LEU A 76 2.56 -2.44 13.35
N GLY A 77 2.63 -2.43 14.69
CA GLY A 77 1.66 -1.74 15.54
C GLY A 77 1.69 -0.22 15.39
N ASN A 78 1.44 0.50 16.48
CA ASN A 78 1.63 1.95 16.52
C ASN A 78 3.12 2.26 16.34
N CYS A 79 3.49 2.66 15.13
CA CYS A 79 4.86 2.99 14.74
C CYS A 79 4.85 4.28 13.94
N ARG A 80 5.98 4.98 13.95
CA ARG A 80 6.17 6.19 13.16
C ARG A 80 6.35 5.82 11.68
N THR A 81 6.09 6.78 10.80
CA THR A 81 6.36 6.63 9.36
C THR A 81 7.82 6.24 9.10
N SER A 82 8.76 6.76 9.88
CA SER A 82 10.19 6.43 9.83
C SER A 82 10.49 4.95 10.14
N ASP A 83 9.69 4.33 11.00
CA ASP A 83 9.87 2.93 11.38
C ASP A 83 9.44 2.00 10.23
N ILE A 84 8.35 2.37 9.56
CA ILE A 84 7.87 1.68 8.35
C ILE A 84 8.91 1.83 7.23
N GLU A 85 9.41 3.05 7.00
CA GLU A 85 10.46 3.31 6.01
C GLU A 85 11.69 2.44 6.27
N SER A 86 12.22 2.46 7.50
CA SER A 86 13.40 1.69 7.88
C SER A 86 13.18 0.19 7.68
N SER A 87 12.00 -0.32 8.00
CA SER A 87 11.64 -1.74 7.81
C SER A 87 11.61 -2.13 6.34
N ILE A 88 11.12 -1.24 5.47
CA ILE A 88 11.10 -1.44 4.02
C ILE A 88 12.52 -1.38 3.43
N ARG A 89 13.38 -0.48 3.91
CA ARG A 89 14.77 -0.33 3.44
C ARG A 89 15.72 -1.44 3.92
N ALA A 90 15.40 -2.10 5.03
CA ALA A 90 16.25 -3.13 5.63
C ALA A 90 16.09 -4.53 4.99
N ASN A 91 15.14 -4.70 4.05
CA ASN A 91 14.91 -5.94 3.30
C ASN A 91 15.29 -5.76 1.83
#